data_AF-A0A4P5S450-F1
#
_entry.id   AF-A0A4P5S450-F1
#
_cell.length_a   1.000
_cell.length_b   1.000
_cell.length_c   1.000
_cell.angle_alpha   90.00
_cell.angle_beta   90.00
_cell.angle_gamma   90.00
#
_symmetry.space_group_name_H-M   'P 1'
#
loop_
_entity.id
_entity.type
_entity.pdbx_description
1 polymer ?
#
loop_
_entity_poly.entity_id
_entity_poly.type
_entity_poly.pdbx_seq_one_letter_code
_entity_poly.pdbx_strand_id
1 'polypeptide(L)' 'MLRKLKALGFSANLSYALGFLSVIMSIIVWFTQGGTDAGEAGAAGERFGIFVGLWAPTFMAIGNGIDNLPENK' A
#
# COMPACT_ATOMS: atom_id res chain seq x y z
N MET A 1 -14.56 12.62 -2.28
CA MET A 1 -13.55 11.75 -2.93
C MET A 1 -13.81 10.27 -2.67
N LEU A 2 -13.84 9.82 -1.40
CA LEU A 2 -14.05 8.40 -1.04
C LEU A 2 -15.34 7.80 -1.62
N ARG A 3 -16.44 8.57 -1.71
CA ARG A 3 -17.67 8.15 -2.40
C ARG A 3 -17.44 7.79 -3.87
N LYS A 4 -16.60 8.55 -4.59
CA LYS A 4 -16.25 8.25 -5.98
C LYS A 4 -15.44 6.97 -6.05
N LEU A 5 -14.49 6.74 -5.14
CA LEU A 5 -13.75 5.48 -5.06
C LEU A 5 -14.67 4.29 -4.80
N LYS A 6 -15.60 4.40 -3.84
CA LYS A 6 -16.63 3.38 -3.57
C LYS A 6 -17.51 3.11 -4.80
N ALA A 7 -17.93 4.16 -5.50
CA ALA A 7 -18.70 4.05 -6.74
C ALA A 7 -17.89 3.42 -7.91
N LEU A 8 -16.57 3.57 -7.91
CA LEU A 8 -15.66 2.90 -8.85
C LEU A 8 -15.39 1.43 -8.47
N GLY A 9 -15.99 0.92 -7.39
CA GLY A 9 -15.88 -0.47 -6.96
C GLY A 9 -14.82 -0.74 -5.89
N PHE A 10 -14.16 0.29 -5.34
CA PHE A 10 -13.32 0.09 -4.16
C PHE A 10 -14.18 -0.23 -2.93
N SER A 11 -13.98 -1.43 -2.37
CA SER A 11 -14.50 -1.79 -1.05
C SER A 11 -13.42 -1.61 0.02
N ALA A 12 -13.82 -1.46 1.27
CA ALA A 12 -12.87 -1.37 2.37
C ALA A 12 -12.01 -2.63 2.48
N ASN A 13 -12.61 -3.82 2.34
CA ASN A 13 -11.90 -5.10 2.28
C ASN A 13 -10.83 -5.12 1.19
N LEU A 14 -11.14 -4.63 -0.01
CA LEU A 14 -10.16 -4.50 -1.09
C LEU A 14 -9.03 -3.54 -0.70
N SER A 15 -9.35 -2.39 -0.11
CA SER A 15 -8.34 -1.45 0.37
C SER A 15 -7.43 -2.08 1.44
N TYR A 16 -7.96 -2.78 2.43
CA TYR A 16 -7.13 -3.47 3.42
C TYR A 16 -6.27 -4.56 2.79
N ALA A 17 -6.81 -5.33 1.85
CA ALA A 17 -6.06 -6.33 1.10
C ALA A 17 -4.90 -5.71 0.31
N LEU A 18 -5.12 -4.57 -0.36
CA LEU A 18 -4.08 -3.82 -1.05
C LEU A 18 -3.00 -3.29 -0.09
N GLY A 19 -3.40 -2.84 1.11
CA GLY A 19 -2.47 -2.42 2.15
C GLY A 19 -1.60 -3.57 2.67
N PHE A 20 -2.15 -4.77 2.82
CA PHE A 20 -1.37 -5.94 3.19
C PHE A 20 -0.48 -6.41 2.04
N LEU A 21 -1.01 -6.40 0.81
CA LEU A 21 -0.27 -6.75 -0.40
C LEU A 21 0.93 -5.81 -0.61
N SER A 22 0.82 -4.53 -0.30
CA SER A 22 1.94 -3.59 -0.43
C SER A 22 3.10 -3.91 0.53
N VAL A 23 2.83 -4.47 1.71
CA VAL A 23 3.90 -4.94 2.63
C VAL A 23 4.61 -6.16 2.07
N ILE A 24 3.88 -7.11 1.49
CA ILE A 24 4.52 -8.27 0.84
C ILE A 24 5.33 -7.82 -0.38
N MET A 25 4.74 -6.95 -1.20
CA MET A 25 5.42 -6.36 -2.36
C MET A 25 6.66 -5.57 -1.98
N SER A 26 6.68 -4.84 -0.85
CA SER A 26 7.87 -4.10 -0.43
C SER A 26 9.04 -5.03 -0.12
N ILE A 27 8.78 -6.18 0.52
CA ILE A 27 9.80 -7.20 0.80
C ILE A 27 10.32 -7.80 -0.51
N ILE A 28 9.41 -8.12 -1.45
CA ILE A 28 9.80 -8.65 -2.76
C ILE A 28 10.68 -7.63 -3.50
N VAL A 29 10.24 -6.37 -3.59
CA VAL A 29 10.98 -5.30 -4.28
C VAL A 29 12.34 -5.07 -3.64
N TRP A 30 12.42 -5.00 -2.31
CA TRP A 30 13.69 -4.88 -1.61
C TRP A 30 14.62 -6.03 -1.99
N PHE A 31 14.13 -7.27 -1.98
CA PHE A 31 14.94 -8.45 -2.32
C PHE A 31 15.40 -8.45 -3.78
N THR A 32 14.53 -8.04 -4.73
CA THR A 32 14.86 -8.04 -6.16
C THR A 32 15.73 -6.86 -6.60
N GLN A 33 15.79 -5.77 -5.82
CA GLN A 33 16.57 -4.57 -6.12
C GLN A 33 17.86 -4.47 -5.30
N GLY A 34 18.43 -5.61 -4.90
CA GLY A 34 19.74 -5.65 -4.24
C GLY A 34 19.69 -5.32 -2.75
N GLY A 35 18.54 -5.45 -2.10
CA GLY A 35 18.40 -5.19 -0.66
C GLY A 35 19.30 -6.06 0.24
N THR A 36 19.82 -7.17 -0.29
CA THR A 36 20.83 -8.01 0.36
C THR A 36 22.27 -7.56 0.13
N ASP A 37 22.50 -6.63 -0.79
CA ASP A 37 23.82 -6.13 -1.17
C ASP A 37 24.26 -5.02 -0.22
N ALA A 38 25.56 -4.98 0.09
CA ALA A 38 26.12 -3.99 0.99
C ALA A 38 26.47 -2.67 0.28
N GLY A 39 26.36 -1.56 1.01
CA GLY A 39 26.73 -0.24 0.51
C GLY A 39 25.81 0.25 -0.61
N GLU A 40 26.36 1.01 -1.58
CA GLU A 40 25.53 1.65 -2.60
C GLU A 40 24.82 0.69 -3.56
N ALA A 41 25.28 -0.56 -3.65
CA ALA A 41 24.59 -1.58 -4.42
C ALA A 41 23.19 -1.88 -3.86
N GLY A 42 22.98 -1.78 -2.54
CA GLY A 42 21.70 -2.06 -1.89
C GLY A 42 20.77 -0.85 -1.72
N ALA A 43 21.27 0.37 -1.95
CA ALA A 43 20.51 1.60 -1.76
C ALA A 43 19.23 1.66 -2.61
N ALA A 44 19.24 1.03 -3.80
CA ALA A 44 18.05 0.94 -4.65
C ALA A 44 16.94 0.10 -3.99
N GLY A 45 17.28 -1.08 -3.47
CA GLY A 45 16.35 -1.98 -2.79
C GLY A 45 15.74 -1.36 -1.54
N GLU A 46 16.53 -0.66 -0.74
CA GLU A 46 16.04 0.07 0.44
C GLU A 46 15.03 1.16 0.05
N ARG A 47 15.36 1.99 -0.94
CA ARG A 47 14.52 3.11 -1.39
C ARG A 47 13.21 2.63 -2.00
N PHE A 48 13.27 1.67 -2.93
CA PHE A 48 12.07 1.15 -3.59
C PHE A 48 11.20 0.31 -2.65
N GLY A 49 11.82 -0.51 -1.80
CA GLY A 49 11.11 -1.27 -0.77
C GLY A 49 10.32 -0.35 0.16
N ILE A 50 10.97 0.66 0.75
CA ILE A 50 10.29 1.62 1.63
C ILE A 50 9.17 2.37 0.89
N PHE A 51 9.42 2.81 -0.34
CA PHE A 51 8.41 3.54 -1.12
C PHE A 51 7.12 2.74 -1.31
N VAL A 52 7.22 1.44 -1.63
CA VAL A 52 6.05 0.55 -1.77
C VAL A 52 5.44 0.24 -0.40
N GLY A 53 6.26 0.04 0.64
CA GLY A 53 5.78 -0.23 2.00
C GLY A 53 4.94 0.90 2.59
N LEU A 54 5.24 2.15 2.22
CA LEU A 54 4.49 3.34 2.63
C LEU A 54 3.08 3.43 2.05
N TRP A 55 2.71 2.58 1.08
CA TRP A 55 1.34 2.54 0.58
C TRP A 55 0.38 1.87 1.57
N ALA A 56 0.89 1.03 2.47
CA ALA A 56 0.09 0.34 3.48
C ALA A 56 -0.78 1.29 4.32
N PRO A 57 -0.24 2.32 5.03
CA PRO A 57 -1.05 3.25 5.80
C PRO A 57 -2.07 4.01 4.93
N THR A 58 -1.73 4.34 3.69
CA THR A 58 -2.64 5.01 2.76
C THR A 58 -3.85 4.14 2.43
N PHE A 59 -3.62 2.87 2.05
CA PHE A 59 -4.69 1.94 1.77
C PHE A 59 -5.54 1.61 3.01
N MET A 60 -4.92 1.49 4.19
CA MET A 60 -5.64 1.31 5.45
C MET A 60 -6.51 2.52 5.77
N ALA A 61 -6.02 3.75 5.56
CA ALA A 61 -6.80 4.97 5.76
C ALA A 61 -7.98 5.07 4.77
N ILE A 62 -7.78 4.68 3.51
CA ILE A 62 -8.86 4.62 2.51
C ILE A 62 -9.91 3.58 2.93
N GLY A 63 -9.49 2.38 3.34
CA GLY A 63 -10.39 1.33 3.80
C GLY A 63 -11.24 1.77 4.98
N ASN A 64 -10.59 2.32 6.02
CA ASN A 64 -11.28 2.90 7.18
C ASN A 64 -12.26 4.00 6.77
N GLY A 65 -11.87 4.86 5.84
CA GLY A 65 -12.74 5.91 5.32
C GLY A 65 -13.96 5.38 4.55
N ILE A 66 -13.82 4.25 3.86
CA ILE A 66 -14.92 3.58 3.13
C ILE A 66 -15.85 2.82 4.09
N ASP A 67 -15.34 2.20 5.14
CA ASP A 67 -16.17 1.51 6.15
C ASP A 67 -17.01 2.49 6.97
N ASN A 68 -16.44 3.65 7.30
CA ASN A 68 -17.11 4.68 8.09
C ASN A 68 -17.90 5.68 7.24
N LEU A 69 -18.01 5.46 5.93
CA LEU A 69 -18.71 6.36 5.01
C LEU A 69 -20.23 6.27 5.26
N PRO A 70 -20.89 7.36 5.69
CA PRO A 70 -22.32 7.31 5.99
C PRO A 70 -23.11 7.00 4.73
N GLU A 71 -24.02 6.03 4.83
CA GLU A 71 -24.71 5.49 3.67
C GLU A 71 -25.62 6.51 2.98
N ASN A 72 -26.12 7.55 3.66
CA ASN A 72 -26.81 8.69 3.03
C ASN A 72 -26.87 9.95 3.92
N LYS A 73 -26.60 11.11 3.31
CA LYS A 73 -27.41 12.33 3.37
C LYS A 73 -27.39 12.93 1.97
#